data_AF-A0A819LF74-F1
#
_entry.id   AF-A0A819LF74-F1
#
_cell.length_a   1.000
_cell.length_b   1.000
_cell.length_c   1.000
_cell.angle_alpha   90.00
_cell.angle_beta   90.00
_cell.angle_gamma   90.00
#
_symmetry.space_group_name_H-M   'P 1'
#
loop_
_entity.id
_entity.type
_entity.pdbx_description
1 polymer ?
#
loop_
_entity_poly.entity_id
_entity_poly.type
_entity_poly.pdbx_seq_one_letter_code
_entity_poly.pdbx_strand_id
1 'polypeptide(L)'
;MEYRFFYAINEDILNTKWKTKSNLENRTDIYFIIPAAVSNSDDFHLAHGLKLRNRKKLELKIREKRFSNGQEYWLKTIRSDKRLNVDDMHSILKVLKKSNEDELIERLTSSQSIILCYASKFRQQIKTVDNLTHELTGLHLKFIRSTDQSQIGNDLFFETVCIERLDSKLIDEKHIEKLSEEYKTISINPMGYPEFLFRQYQQIINT
;
A
#
# COMPACT_ATOMS: atom_id res chain seq x y z
N MET A 1 -2.24 13.70 6.05
CA MET A 1 -2.24 12.72 7.17
C MET A 1 -3.17 11.60 6.81
N GLU A 2 -2.80 10.36 7.05
CA GLU A 2 -3.61 9.17 6.74
C GLU A 2 -3.86 8.36 8.02
N TYR A 3 -5.10 7.90 8.21
CA TYR A 3 -5.45 6.88 9.20
C TYR A 3 -6.11 5.73 8.45
N ARG A 4 -5.45 4.57 8.41
CA ARG A 4 -5.88 3.43 7.60
C ARG A 4 -5.80 2.15 8.40
N PHE A 5 -6.78 1.27 8.24
CA PHE A 5 -6.70 -0.10 8.74
C PHE A 5 -7.19 -1.10 7.69
N PHE A 6 -6.94 -2.37 7.96
CA PHE A 6 -7.23 -3.50 7.09
C PHE A 6 -7.89 -4.60 7.89
N TYR A 7 -8.80 -5.33 7.26
CA TYR A 7 -9.34 -6.56 7.84
C TYR A 7 -9.61 -7.59 6.75
N ALA A 8 -9.36 -8.84 7.10
CA ALA A 8 -9.52 -9.96 6.19
C ALA A 8 -10.99 -10.17 5.87
N ILE A 9 -11.26 -10.50 4.61
CA ILE A 9 -12.56 -10.99 4.13
C ILE A 9 -12.33 -12.26 3.32
N ASN A 10 -13.40 -12.96 2.96
CA ASN A 10 -13.30 -14.03 1.98
C ASN A 10 -13.52 -13.48 0.55
N GLU A 11 -13.21 -14.32 -0.43
CA GLU A 11 -13.40 -14.01 -1.84
C GLU A 11 -14.86 -13.68 -2.17
N ASP A 12 -15.80 -14.43 -1.58
CA ASP A 12 -17.24 -14.24 -1.82
C ASP A 12 -17.71 -12.85 -1.42
N ILE A 13 -17.27 -12.33 -0.28
CA ILE A 13 -17.57 -10.95 0.14
C ILE A 13 -17.00 -9.96 -0.87
N LEU A 14 -15.77 -10.15 -1.36
CA LEU A 14 -15.21 -9.27 -2.38
C LEU A 14 -16.06 -9.30 -3.65
N ASN A 15 -16.42 -10.49 -4.12
CA ASN A 15 -17.17 -10.70 -5.34
C ASN A 15 -18.62 -10.23 -5.26
N THR A 16 -19.27 -10.34 -4.12
CA THR A 16 -20.69 -9.97 -3.94
C THR A 16 -20.86 -8.51 -3.54
N LYS A 17 -20.10 -8.01 -2.56
CA LYS A 17 -20.24 -6.64 -2.04
C LYS A 17 -19.62 -5.61 -2.96
N TRP A 18 -18.44 -5.88 -3.51
CA TRP A 18 -17.73 -4.86 -4.29
C TRP A 18 -18.12 -4.88 -5.76
N LYS A 19 -18.22 -6.04 -6.41
CA LYS A 19 -18.57 -6.05 -7.84
C LYS A 19 -19.99 -5.52 -8.13
N THR A 20 -20.87 -5.48 -7.13
CA THR A 20 -22.26 -4.97 -7.28
C THR A 20 -22.42 -3.49 -6.94
N LYS A 21 -21.42 -2.85 -6.33
CA LYS A 21 -21.47 -1.42 -6.00
C LYS A 21 -21.35 -0.54 -7.23
N SER A 22 -22.15 0.51 -7.29
CA SER A 22 -22.02 1.56 -8.31
C SER A 22 -20.89 2.55 -7.98
N ASN A 23 -20.39 3.25 -8.99
CA ASN A 23 -19.37 4.31 -8.87
C ASN A 23 -18.04 3.87 -8.25
N LEU A 24 -17.61 2.64 -8.54
CA LEU A 24 -16.30 2.16 -8.14
C LEU A 24 -15.22 2.49 -9.16
N GLU A 25 -14.06 2.91 -8.66
CA GLU A 25 -12.83 2.90 -9.43
C GLU A 25 -12.15 1.53 -9.31
N ASN A 26 -11.91 0.90 -10.46
CA ASN A 26 -11.13 -0.32 -10.55
C ASN A 26 -9.69 0.02 -10.93
N ARG A 27 -8.74 -0.35 -10.08
CA ARG A 27 -7.31 -0.15 -10.34
C ARG A 27 -6.48 -1.31 -9.81
N THR A 28 -5.37 -1.60 -10.49
CA THR A 28 -4.36 -2.52 -9.97
C THR A 28 -3.06 -1.75 -9.76
N ASP A 29 -2.62 -1.66 -8.52
CA ASP A 29 -1.29 -1.15 -8.20
C ASP A 29 -0.33 -2.34 -8.05
N ILE A 30 0.92 -2.19 -8.47
CA ILE A 30 1.97 -3.19 -8.23
C ILE A 30 2.95 -2.59 -7.22
N TYR A 31 3.00 -3.14 -6.01
CA TYR A 31 3.93 -2.71 -4.97
C TYR A 31 5.22 -3.52 -5.04
N PHE A 32 6.35 -2.84 -4.84
CA PHE A 32 7.64 -3.49 -4.67
C PHE A 32 7.85 -3.75 -3.19
N ILE A 33 7.89 -5.02 -2.81
CA ILE A 33 8.29 -5.48 -1.50
C ILE A 33 9.75 -5.90 -1.65
N ILE A 34 10.62 -5.07 -1.11
CA ILE A 34 12.06 -5.23 -1.26
C ILE A 34 12.57 -5.78 0.06
N PRO A 35 12.64 -7.09 0.31
CA PRO A 35 13.12 -7.59 1.60
C PRO A 35 14.52 -7.04 1.95
N ALA A 36 14.83 -6.89 3.23
CA ALA A 36 16.16 -6.38 3.62
C ALA A 36 17.23 -7.44 3.32
N ALA A 37 18.31 -7.00 2.68
CA ALA A 37 19.59 -7.70 2.72
C ALA A 37 20.23 -7.49 4.09
N VAL A 38 19.78 -8.28 5.08
CA VAL A 38 20.47 -8.51 6.36
C VAL A 38 20.56 -7.29 7.31
N SER A 39 19.98 -7.47 8.50
CA SER A 39 20.15 -6.71 9.76
C SER A 39 19.42 -5.37 9.98
N ASN A 40 18.52 -5.41 10.97
CA ASN A 40 18.18 -4.39 11.98
C ASN A 40 17.57 -3.03 11.57
N SER A 41 17.16 -2.81 10.33
CA SER A 41 16.21 -1.73 10.03
C SER A 41 14.90 -2.27 9.47
N ASP A 42 14.10 -2.89 10.34
CA ASP A 42 12.68 -3.15 10.05
C ASP A 42 11.97 -1.86 9.59
N ASP A 43 12.46 -0.68 9.99
CA ASP A 43 11.88 0.62 9.63
C ASP A 43 11.88 0.95 8.14
N PHE A 44 12.84 0.49 7.34
CA PHE A 44 12.93 0.91 5.93
C PHE A 44 11.69 0.47 5.11
N HIS A 45 11.26 -0.79 5.26
CA HIS A 45 10.11 -1.36 4.54
C HIS A 45 8.79 -0.81 5.02
N LEU A 46 8.73 -0.45 6.30
CA LEU A 46 7.57 0.16 6.90
C LEU A 46 7.43 1.62 6.49
N ALA A 47 8.55 2.29 6.14
CA ALA A 47 8.59 3.69 5.77
C ALA A 47 8.58 3.96 4.26
N HIS A 48 8.96 3.02 3.40
CA HIS A 48 9.04 3.23 1.94
C HIS A 48 7.95 2.49 1.17
N GLY A 49 7.07 3.23 0.51
CA GLY A 49 6.04 2.71 -0.38
C GLY A 49 6.37 2.97 -1.85
N LEU A 50 7.13 2.07 -2.47
CA LEU A 50 7.39 2.09 -3.92
C LEU A 50 6.33 1.27 -4.66
N LYS A 51 5.72 1.85 -5.68
CA LYS A 51 4.72 1.15 -6.51
C LYS A 51 4.64 1.65 -7.95
N LEU A 52 4.14 0.79 -8.84
CA LEU A 52 3.54 1.18 -10.10
C LEU A 52 2.04 1.36 -9.91
N ARG A 53 1.59 2.62 -9.78
CA ARG A 53 0.18 2.97 -9.75
C ARG A 53 -0.50 2.63 -11.07
N ASN A 54 -1.65 1.95 -11.00
CA ASN A 54 -2.38 1.46 -12.16
C ASN A 54 -1.45 0.77 -13.19
N ARG A 55 -0.53 -0.06 -12.67
CA ARG A 55 0.50 -0.83 -13.39
C ARG A 55 1.49 -0.03 -14.23
N LYS A 56 1.49 1.32 -14.18
CA LYS A 56 2.25 2.12 -15.16
C LYS A 56 2.92 3.38 -14.64
N LYS A 57 2.49 3.98 -13.54
CA LYS A 57 3.11 5.21 -13.03
C LYS A 57 3.88 4.92 -11.76
N LEU A 58 5.20 5.14 -11.77
CA LEU A 58 6.01 4.98 -10.58
C LEU A 58 5.62 6.04 -9.56
N GLU A 59 5.34 5.60 -8.34
CA GLU A 59 5.13 6.47 -7.19
C GLU A 59 5.99 5.95 -6.04
N LEU A 60 6.66 6.88 -5.37
CA LEU A 60 7.33 6.64 -4.10
C LEU A 60 6.67 7.52 -3.04
N LYS A 61 6.28 6.90 -1.94
CA LYS A 61 5.90 7.60 -0.71
C LYS A 61 6.86 7.20 0.40
N ILE A 62 7.28 8.17 1.21
CA ILE A 62 8.09 7.97 2.40
C ILE A 62 7.26 8.36 3.63
N ARG A 63 7.25 7.53 4.67
CA ARG A 63 6.59 7.83 5.94
C ARG A 63 7.50 8.70 6.78
N GLU A 64 7.15 9.97 6.89
CA GLU A 64 7.89 10.95 7.68
C GLU A 64 7.62 10.81 9.18
N LYS A 65 6.39 10.43 9.55
CA LYS A 65 6.00 10.34 10.94
C LYS A 65 4.85 9.35 11.16
N ARG A 66 4.91 8.63 12.27
CA ARG A 66 3.81 7.85 12.83
C ARG A 66 3.47 8.39 14.21
N PHE A 67 2.19 8.61 14.47
CA PHE A 67 1.69 9.09 15.75
C PHE A 67 1.26 7.90 16.62
N SER A 68 1.16 8.12 17.94
CA SER A 68 0.79 7.09 18.92
C SER A 68 -0.59 6.49 18.66
N ASN A 69 -1.53 7.29 18.15
CA ASN A 69 -2.85 6.82 17.74
C ASN A 69 -2.85 6.10 16.39
N GLY A 70 -1.70 5.95 15.72
CA GLY A 70 -1.57 5.24 14.45
C GLY A 70 -1.82 6.05 13.19
N GLN A 71 -2.08 7.37 13.31
CA GLN A 71 -2.04 8.26 12.15
C GLN A 71 -0.62 8.29 11.55
N GLU A 72 -0.54 8.42 10.23
CA GLU A 72 0.72 8.44 9.49
C GLU A 72 0.80 9.66 8.56
N TYR A 73 1.95 10.31 8.58
CA TYR A 73 2.29 11.36 7.63
C TYR A 73 3.18 10.79 6.54
N TRP A 74 2.66 10.79 5.31
CA TRP A 74 3.35 10.29 4.12
C TRP A 74 3.68 11.43 3.17
N LEU A 75 4.96 11.55 2.81
CA LEU A 75 5.44 12.46 1.78
C LEU A 75 5.55 11.71 0.46
N LYS A 76 4.94 12.23 -0.61
CA LYS A 76 5.12 11.69 -1.96
C LYS A 76 6.36 12.33 -2.59
N THR A 77 7.44 11.57 -2.70
CA THR A 77 8.73 12.06 -3.23
C THR A 77 8.86 11.84 -4.73
N ILE A 78 8.23 10.80 -5.28
CA ILE A 78 8.24 10.52 -6.73
C ILE A 78 6.83 10.33 -7.26
N ARG A 79 6.59 10.89 -8.45
CA ARG A 79 5.47 10.57 -9.32
C ARG A 79 5.91 10.66 -10.77
N SER A 80 6.05 9.52 -11.45
CA SER A 80 6.41 9.53 -12.86
C SER A 80 5.20 9.93 -13.74
N ASP A 81 5.47 10.82 -14.69
CA ASP A 81 4.51 11.11 -15.77
C ASP A 81 4.59 10.07 -16.89
N LYS A 82 5.78 9.48 -17.07
CA LYS A 82 6.03 8.41 -18.03
C LYS A 82 5.39 7.11 -17.57
N ARG A 83 4.82 6.38 -18.54
CA ARG A 83 4.39 4.99 -18.36
C ARG A 83 5.64 4.10 -18.29
N LEU A 84 5.72 3.29 -17.25
CA LEU A 84 6.74 2.27 -17.03
C LEU A 84 6.08 0.88 -17.08
N ASN A 85 6.90 -0.14 -17.31
CA ASN A 85 6.52 -1.53 -17.13
C ASN A 85 7.31 -2.14 -15.97
N VAL A 86 6.69 -3.04 -15.20
CA VAL A 86 7.36 -3.77 -14.12
C VAL A 86 8.50 -4.65 -14.65
N ASP A 87 8.39 -5.13 -15.88
CA ASP A 87 9.42 -5.94 -16.54
C ASP A 87 10.62 -5.09 -17.03
N ASP A 88 10.46 -3.77 -17.10
CA ASP A 88 11.53 -2.84 -17.48
C ASP A 88 12.14 -2.17 -16.25
N MET A 89 12.89 -2.98 -15.49
CA MET A 89 13.60 -2.49 -14.30
C MET A 89 14.61 -1.39 -14.63
N HIS A 90 15.21 -1.39 -15.82
CA HIS A 90 16.16 -0.34 -16.21
C HIS A 90 15.50 1.05 -16.23
N SER A 91 14.29 1.16 -16.80
CA SER A 91 13.55 2.42 -16.81
C SER A 91 13.11 2.87 -15.41
N ILE A 92 12.76 1.92 -14.52
CA ILE A 92 12.43 2.21 -13.12
C ILE A 92 13.65 2.78 -12.39
N LEU A 93 14.79 2.10 -12.48
CA LEU A 93 16.05 2.54 -11.86
C LEU A 93 16.50 3.91 -12.37
N LYS A 94 16.27 4.21 -13.65
CA LYS A 94 16.56 5.54 -14.22
C LYS A 94 15.72 6.66 -13.60
N VAL A 95 14.46 6.39 -13.24
CA VAL A 95 13.60 7.38 -12.55
C VAL A 95 14.06 7.57 -11.11
N LEU A 96 14.40 6.48 -10.41
CA LEU A 96 14.93 6.53 -9.05
C LEU A 96 16.26 7.30 -8.99
N LYS A 97 17.17 7.04 -9.93
CA LYS A 97 18.46 7.75 -10.03
C LYS A 97 18.29 9.25 -10.23
N LYS A 98 17.33 9.66 -11.07
CA LYS A 98 17.02 11.08 -11.29
C LYS A 98 16.45 11.77 -10.06
N SER A 99 15.93 11.00 -9.12
CA SER A 99 15.33 11.48 -7.87
C SER A 99 16.29 11.30 -6.68
N ASN A 100 17.54 10.90 -6.93
CA ASN A 100 18.59 10.65 -5.93
C ASN A 100 18.22 9.56 -4.89
N GLU A 101 17.46 8.54 -5.30
CA GLU A 101 17.06 7.42 -4.43
C GLU A 101 18.09 6.27 -4.47
N ASP A 102 19.35 6.56 -4.16
CA ASP A 102 20.47 5.61 -4.33
C ASP A 102 20.31 4.36 -3.47
N GLU A 103 19.80 4.47 -2.24
CA GLU A 103 19.55 3.32 -1.36
C GLU A 103 18.49 2.37 -1.95
N LEU A 104 17.40 2.91 -2.53
CA LEU A 104 16.38 2.08 -3.20
C LEU A 104 16.95 1.40 -4.44
N ILE A 105 17.81 2.10 -5.19
CA ILE A 105 18.50 1.52 -6.35
C ILE A 105 19.37 0.35 -5.93
N GLU A 106 20.23 0.54 -4.92
CA GLU A 106 21.10 -0.51 -4.40
C GLU A 106 20.29 -1.76 -4.03
N ARG A 107 19.22 -1.58 -3.25
CA ARG A 107 18.35 -2.68 -2.82
C ARG A 107 17.67 -3.40 -4.00
N LEU A 108 17.16 -2.66 -4.99
CA LEU A 108 16.54 -3.23 -6.19
C LEU A 108 17.54 -3.93 -7.13
N THR A 109 18.83 -3.56 -7.05
CA THR A 109 19.90 -4.20 -7.83
C THR A 109 20.66 -5.28 -7.06
N SER A 110 20.31 -5.49 -5.79
CA SER A 110 20.91 -6.54 -4.97
C SER A 110 20.59 -7.93 -5.53
N SER A 111 21.32 -8.95 -5.07
CA SER A 111 21.09 -10.34 -5.46
C SER A 111 19.79 -10.93 -4.92
N GLN A 112 19.07 -10.21 -4.05
CA GLN A 112 17.80 -10.68 -3.50
C GLN A 112 16.67 -10.57 -4.52
N SER A 113 15.79 -11.58 -4.54
CA SER A 113 14.61 -11.54 -5.39
C SER A 113 13.65 -10.45 -4.94
N ILE A 114 13.29 -9.54 -5.86
CA ILE A 114 12.25 -8.55 -5.61
C ILE A 114 10.90 -9.26 -5.56
N ILE A 115 10.12 -8.96 -4.54
CA ILE A 115 8.75 -9.46 -4.41
C ILE A 115 7.78 -8.38 -4.90
N LEU A 116 6.84 -8.77 -5.74
CA LEU A 116 5.81 -7.89 -6.28
C LEU A 116 4.47 -8.24 -5.65
N CYS A 117 3.77 -7.25 -5.10
CA CYS A 117 2.39 -7.42 -4.67
C CYS A 117 1.45 -6.73 -5.67
N TYR A 118 0.70 -7.54 -6.41
CA TYR A 118 -0.38 -7.08 -7.26
C TYR A 118 -1.61 -6.84 -6.37
N ALA A 119 -1.92 -5.57 -6.16
CA ALA A 119 -3.08 -5.15 -5.37
C ALA A 119 -4.18 -4.68 -6.32
N SER A 120 -5.12 -5.58 -6.63
CA SER A 120 -6.34 -5.28 -7.37
C SER A 120 -7.37 -4.67 -6.42
N LYS A 121 -7.87 -3.48 -6.79
CA LYS A 121 -8.64 -2.61 -5.88
C LYS A 121 -9.97 -2.23 -6.50
N PHE A 122 -11.04 -2.44 -5.73
CA PHE A 122 -12.35 -1.85 -5.95
C PHE A 122 -12.48 -0.68 -4.97
N ARG A 123 -12.37 0.55 -5.47
CA ARG A 123 -12.26 1.73 -4.62
C ARG A 123 -13.50 2.62 -4.70
N GLN A 124 -14.02 2.98 -3.53
CA GLN A 124 -15.03 4.00 -3.34
C GLN A 124 -14.43 5.15 -2.51
N GLN A 125 -14.48 6.37 -3.03
CA GLN A 125 -13.91 7.54 -2.35
C GLN A 125 -14.98 8.64 -2.24
N ILE A 126 -15.19 9.14 -1.03
CA ILE A 126 -16.11 10.23 -0.73
C ILE A 126 -15.31 11.38 -0.13
N LYS A 127 -15.41 12.55 -0.74
CA LYS A 127 -14.90 13.78 -0.14
C LYS A 127 -15.91 14.27 0.88
N THR A 128 -15.46 14.51 2.10
CA THR A 128 -16.30 15.06 3.17
C THR A 128 -15.95 16.53 3.37
N VAL A 129 -16.61 17.17 4.34
CA VAL A 129 -16.22 18.50 4.81
C VAL A 129 -14.78 18.52 5.34
N ASP A 130 -14.17 19.70 5.41
CA ASP A 130 -12.86 19.96 6.02
C ASP A 130 -11.64 19.31 5.34
N ASN A 131 -11.67 19.16 4.01
CA ASN A 131 -10.59 18.55 3.21
C ASN A 131 -10.26 17.11 3.63
N LEU A 132 -11.22 16.43 4.25
CA LEU A 132 -11.16 15.02 4.57
C LEU A 132 -11.68 14.19 3.41
N THR A 133 -11.03 13.06 3.20
CA THR A 133 -11.40 12.05 2.23
C THR A 133 -11.62 10.76 2.99
N HIS A 134 -12.78 10.15 2.80
CA HIS A 134 -13.04 8.80 3.26
C HIS A 134 -12.94 7.83 2.07
N GLU A 135 -12.06 6.84 2.19
CA GLU A 135 -11.81 5.82 1.17
C GLU A 135 -12.14 4.45 1.75
N LEU A 136 -13.10 3.75 1.12
CA LEU A 136 -13.35 2.33 1.35
C LEU A 136 -12.84 1.57 0.13
N THR A 137 -12.07 0.50 0.35
CA THR A 137 -11.51 -0.30 -0.75
C THR A 137 -11.59 -1.79 -0.46
N GLY A 138 -12.16 -2.55 -1.41
CA GLY A 138 -12.02 -3.99 -1.50
C GLY A 138 -10.71 -4.34 -2.19
N LEU A 139 -9.93 -5.24 -1.60
CA LEU A 139 -8.58 -5.58 -2.02
C LEU A 139 -8.45 -7.08 -2.29
N HIS A 140 -7.91 -7.41 -3.45
CA HIS A 140 -7.36 -8.72 -3.77
C HIS A 140 -5.85 -8.57 -3.94
N LEU A 141 -5.09 -9.35 -3.17
CA LEU A 141 -3.63 -9.33 -3.17
C LEU A 141 -3.09 -10.64 -3.71
N LYS A 142 -2.12 -10.51 -4.62
CA LYS A 142 -1.32 -11.63 -5.13
C LYS A 142 0.15 -11.28 -5.05
N PHE A 143 0.94 -12.12 -4.39
CA PHE A 143 2.38 -11.97 -4.26
C PHE A 143 3.08 -12.79 -5.33
N ILE A 144 4.04 -12.18 -6.02
CA ILE A 144 4.76 -12.78 -7.15
C ILE A 144 6.26 -12.53 -6.97
N ARG A 145 7.08 -13.54 -7.20
CA ARG A 145 8.53 -13.35 -7.29
C ARG A 145 8.87 -12.76 -8.66
N SER A 146 9.53 -11.61 -8.68
CA SER A 146 9.85 -10.90 -9.93
C SER A 146 10.71 -11.70 -10.92
N THR A 147 11.58 -12.57 -10.42
CA THR A 147 12.59 -13.27 -11.23
C THR A 147 12.00 -14.38 -12.10
N ASP A 148 11.06 -15.15 -11.56
CA ASP A 148 10.46 -16.31 -12.24
C ASP A 148 8.94 -16.19 -12.44
N GLN A 149 8.35 -15.08 -11.99
CA GLN A 149 6.90 -14.80 -12.02
C GLN A 149 6.05 -15.85 -11.29
N SER A 150 6.67 -16.65 -10.42
CA SER A 150 5.95 -17.61 -9.59
C SER A 150 5.15 -16.90 -8.52
N GLN A 151 3.94 -17.40 -8.26
CA GLN A 151 3.11 -16.93 -7.16
C GLN A 151 3.66 -17.42 -5.83
N ILE A 152 3.61 -16.56 -4.81
CA ILE A 152 4.01 -16.86 -3.43
C ILE A 152 2.75 -16.95 -2.58
N GLY A 153 2.47 -18.14 -2.06
CA GLY A 153 1.28 -18.42 -1.26
C GLY A 153 -0.03 -18.30 -2.04
N ASN A 154 -1.15 -18.29 -1.31
CA ASN A 154 -2.48 -18.15 -1.87
C ASN A 154 -2.86 -16.67 -2.04
N ASP A 155 -3.89 -16.44 -2.86
CA ASP A 155 -4.51 -15.12 -2.97
C ASP A 155 -5.12 -14.69 -1.63
N LEU A 156 -4.95 -13.42 -1.28
CA LEU A 156 -5.51 -12.86 -0.05
C LEU A 156 -6.55 -11.77 -0.35
N PHE A 157 -7.57 -11.68 0.50
CA PHE A 157 -8.70 -10.76 0.32
C PHE A 157 -8.90 -9.92 1.56
N PHE A 158 -9.02 -8.60 1.37
CA PHE A 158 -9.16 -7.64 2.46
C PHE A 158 -10.16 -6.55 2.10
N GLU A 159 -10.71 -5.90 3.13
CA GLU A 159 -11.20 -4.53 3.00
C GLU A 159 -10.26 -3.60 3.75
N THR A 160 -10.18 -2.36 3.26
CA THR A 160 -9.49 -1.28 3.96
C THR A 160 -10.38 -0.06 4.03
N VAL A 161 -10.25 0.62 5.15
CA VAL A 161 -10.86 1.92 5.39
C VAL A 161 -9.75 2.90 5.63
N CYS A 162 -9.85 4.08 5.02
CA CYS A 162 -8.88 5.14 5.19
C CYS A 162 -9.57 6.49 5.28
N ILE A 163 -9.19 7.26 6.28
CA ILE A 163 -9.47 8.70 6.34
C ILE A 163 -8.15 9.41 6.03
N GLU A 164 -8.18 10.29 5.04
CA GLU A 164 -7.03 11.10 4.63
C GLU A 164 -7.40 12.58 4.72
N ARG A 165 -6.50 13.37 5.34
CA ARG A 165 -6.57 14.83 5.33
C ARG A 165 -5.53 15.40 4.38
N LEU A 166 -5.98 16.19 3.41
CA LEU A 166 -5.16 16.68 2.29
C LEU A 166 -4.20 17.83 2.68
N ASP A 167 -4.46 18.55 3.76
CA ASP A 167 -3.69 19.72 4.21
C ASP A 167 -2.57 19.37 5.22
N SER A 168 -2.22 18.08 5.31
CA SER A 168 -1.19 17.54 6.23
C SER A 168 -1.45 17.75 7.73
N LYS A 169 -2.58 18.35 8.13
CA LYS A 169 -2.97 18.44 9.54
C LYS A 169 -3.37 17.07 10.08
N LEU A 170 -3.28 16.92 11.40
CA LEU A 170 -3.83 15.75 12.09
C LEU A 170 -5.32 15.62 11.80
N ILE A 171 -5.76 14.37 11.67
CA ILE A 171 -7.18 14.02 11.67
C ILE A 171 -7.67 14.13 13.11
N ASP A 172 -8.80 14.82 13.30
CA ASP A 172 -9.42 15.01 14.60
C ASP A 172 -9.77 13.65 15.23
N GLU A 173 -9.44 13.47 16.50
CA GLU A 173 -9.65 12.23 17.24
C GLU A 173 -11.12 11.78 17.22
N LYS A 174 -12.08 12.70 17.22
CA LYS A 174 -13.52 12.37 17.14
C LYS A 174 -13.87 11.65 15.84
N HIS A 175 -13.19 11.97 14.74
CA HIS A 175 -13.39 11.26 13.47
C HIS A 175 -12.82 9.85 13.52
N ILE A 176 -11.68 9.66 14.20
CA ILE A 176 -11.05 8.35 14.39
C ILE A 176 -11.89 7.49 15.33
N GLU A 177 -12.37 8.07 16.43
CA GLU A 177 -13.27 7.41 17.38
C GLU A 177 -14.53 6.95 16.67
N LYS A 178 -15.24 7.85 15.97
CA LYS A 178 -16.45 7.50 15.22
C LYS A 178 -16.19 6.37 14.22
N LEU A 179 -15.07 6.42 13.50
CA LEU A 179 -14.69 5.34 12.60
C LEU A 179 -14.45 4.04 13.38
N SER A 180 -13.74 4.09 14.49
CA SER A 180 -13.52 2.93 15.35
C SER A 180 -14.84 2.37 15.88
N GLU A 181 -15.82 3.24 16.11
CA GLU A 181 -17.15 2.84 16.54
C GLU A 181 -17.94 2.07 15.48
N GLU A 182 -17.87 2.51 14.23
CA GLU A 182 -18.50 1.86 13.08
C GLU A 182 -17.93 0.45 12.82
N TYR A 183 -16.69 0.19 13.26
CA TYR A 183 -15.96 -1.06 13.04
C TYR A 183 -15.59 -1.80 14.35
N LYS A 184 -16.33 -1.58 15.45
CA LYS A 184 -16.07 -2.11 16.82
C LYS A 184 -15.77 -3.62 16.92
N THR A 185 -16.27 -4.42 15.98
CA THR A 185 -16.09 -5.89 15.98
C THR A 185 -14.73 -6.33 15.43
N ILE A 186 -13.93 -5.40 14.94
CA ILE A 186 -12.65 -5.67 14.27
C ILE A 186 -11.54 -5.09 15.15
N SER A 187 -10.49 -5.87 15.41
CA SER A 187 -9.28 -5.32 16.03
C SER A 187 -8.62 -4.34 15.06
N ILE A 188 -8.68 -3.05 15.38
CA ILE A 188 -8.16 -1.98 14.51
C ILE A 188 -6.68 -1.79 14.82
N ASN A 189 -5.83 -2.29 13.93
CA ASN A 189 -4.41 -2.01 13.91
C ASN A 189 -4.10 -1.07 12.75
N PRO A 190 -4.11 0.26 12.98
CA PRO A 190 -3.91 1.20 11.89
C PRO A 190 -2.47 1.12 11.34
N MET A 191 -2.34 1.11 10.02
CA MET A 191 -1.07 1.08 9.30
C MET A 191 -1.26 1.47 7.84
N GLY A 192 -0.19 1.93 7.19
CA GLY A 192 -0.16 2.16 5.75
C GLY A 192 0.01 0.89 4.93
N TYR A 193 -0.16 1.01 3.61
CA TYR A 193 0.04 -0.11 2.68
C TYR A 193 1.43 -0.77 2.78
N PRO A 194 2.56 -0.05 2.85
CA PRO A 194 3.88 -0.71 2.86
C PRO A 194 4.05 -1.68 4.03
N GLU A 195 3.75 -1.21 5.25
CA GLU A 195 3.76 -2.02 6.46
C GLU A 195 2.80 -3.21 6.38
N PHE A 196 1.56 -2.96 5.97
CA PHE A 196 0.56 -4.01 5.85
C PHE A 196 1.01 -5.13 4.89
N LEU A 197 1.43 -4.76 3.68
CA LEU A 197 1.84 -5.70 2.65
C LEU A 197 3.09 -6.49 3.05
N PHE A 198 4.05 -5.84 3.73
CA PHE A 198 5.23 -6.52 4.25
C PHE A 198 4.87 -7.55 5.32
N ARG A 199 3.98 -7.21 6.27
CA ARG A 199 3.50 -8.16 7.30
C ARG A 199 2.77 -9.35 6.67
N GLN A 200 1.93 -9.12 5.67
CA GLN A 200 1.25 -10.21 4.96
C GLN A 200 2.25 -11.11 4.23
N TYR A 201 3.25 -10.53 3.57
CA TYR A 201 4.33 -11.31 2.96
C TYR A 201 5.09 -12.16 3.99
N GLN A 202 5.48 -11.57 5.13
CA GLN A 202 6.16 -12.30 6.21
C GLN A 202 5.33 -13.46 6.77
N GLN A 203 4.01 -13.27 6.91
CA GLN A 203 3.12 -14.35 7.35
C GLN A 203 3.11 -15.51 6.35
N ILE A 204 3.04 -15.22 5.04
CA ILE A 204 3.01 -16.25 4.00
C ILE A 204 4.29 -17.10 4.00
N ILE A 205 5.47 -16.48 4.13
CA ILE A 205 6.75 -17.21 4.04
C ILE A 205 7.13 -17.95 5.32
N ASN A 206 6.47 -17.65 6.44
CA ASN A 206 6.71 -18.28 7.73
C ASN A 206 5.66 -19.35 8.08
N THR A 207 4.73 -19.63 7.17
CA THR A 207 3.74 -20.71 7.29
C THR A 207 4.23 -21.95 6.55
#